data_AF-A0A934KK26-F1
#
_entry.id   AF-A0A934KK26-F1
#
_cell.length_a   1.000
_cell.length_b   1.000
_cell.length_c   1.000
_cell.angle_alpha   90.00
_cell.angle_beta   90.00
_cell.angle_gamma   90.00
#
_symmetry.space_group_name_H-M   'P 1'
#
loop_
_entity.id
_entity.type
_entity.pdbx_description
1 polymer ?
#
loop_
_entity_poly.entity_id
_entity_poly.type
_entity_poly.pdbx_seq_one_letter_code
_entity_poly.pdbx_strand_id
1 'polypeptide(L)'
;MPEGDTIWRTAAALRRCLLGQTVVAARPATLERLSGSVLEEVHPVGKHLLLRFSGGWTLHSHMRLTGSWHLYRPGESWRKRPGRPRHP
;
A
#
# COMPACT_ATOMS: atom_id res chain seq x y z
N MET A 1 -7.60 10.69 -12.62
CA MET A 1 -7.41 11.11 -11.22
C MET A 1 -8.01 10.02 -10.34
N PRO A 2 -7.33 9.48 -9.33
CA PRO A 2 -7.95 8.67 -8.29
C PRO A 2 -8.89 9.56 -7.48
N GLU A 3 -10.18 9.42 -7.72
CA GLU A 3 -11.23 10.03 -6.90
C GLU A 3 -11.43 9.21 -5.61
N GLY A 4 -12.25 9.71 -4.67
CA GLY A 4 -12.50 9.04 -3.38
C GLY A 4 -12.88 7.56 -3.53
N ASP A 5 -13.67 7.23 -4.56
CA ASP A 5 -14.05 5.86 -4.93
C ASP A 5 -12.85 4.98 -5.27
N THR A 6 -11.81 5.53 -5.92
CA THR A 6 -10.60 4.77 -6.26
C THR A 6 -9.81 4.39 -5.00
N ILE A 7 -9.71 5.33 -4.06
CA ILE A 7 -9.02 5.09 -2.77
C ILE A 7 -9.82 4.07 -1.95
N TRP A 8 -11.14 4.21 -1.89
CA TRP A 8 -12.00 3.28 -1.16
C TRP A 8 -11.95 1.86 -1.73
N ARG A 9 -12.02 1.72 -3.06
CA ARG A 9 -11.88 0.42 -3.74
C ARG A 9 -10.51 -0.21 -3.50
N THR A 10 -9.46 0.60 -3.53
CA THR A 10 -8.10 0.15 -3.22
C THR A 10 -7.99 -0.34 -1.78
N ALA A 11 -8.55 0.41 -0.82
CA ALA A 11 -8.59 0.01 0.58
C ALA A 11 -9.33 -1.33 0.76
N ALA A 12 -10.50 -1.49 0.12
CA ALA A 12 -11.26 -2.74 0.16
C ALA A 12 -10.47 -3.93 -0.40
N ALA A 13 -9.76 -3.74 -1.52
CA ALA A 13 -8.92 -4.79 -2.10
C ALA A 13 -7.75 -5.18 -1.18
N LEU A 14 -7.05 -4.19 -0.61
CA LEU A 14 -5.95 -4.43 0.33
C LEU A 14 -6.43 -5.16 1.59
N ARG A 15 -7.57 -4.75 2.16
CA ARG A 15 -8.15 -5.43 3.33
C ARG A 15 -8.39 -6.91 3.05
N ARG A 16 -9.02 -7.22 1.93
CA ARG A 16 -9.34 -8.59 1.53
C ARG A 16 -8.10 -9.46 1.35
N CYS A 17 -7.00 -8.89 0.89
CA CYS A 17 -5.81 -9.66 0.53
C CYS A 17 -4.73 -9.69 1.61
N LEU A 18 -4.63 -8.67 2.47
CA LEU A 18 -3.46 -8.44 3.32
C LEU A 18 -3.78 -8.17 4.80
N LEU A 19 -5.03 -7.86 5.16
CA LEU A 19 -5.36 -7.58 6.56
C LEU A 19 -5.06 -8.81 7.44
N GLY A 20 -4.40 -8.59 8.57
CA GLY A 20 -3.96 -9.66 9.48
C GLY A 20 -2.73 -10.44 9.01
N GLN A 21 -2.15 -10.13 7.85
CA GLN A 21 -0.92 -10.78 7.39
C GLN A 21 0.34 -10.09 7.91
N THR A 22 1.37 -10.90 8.15
CA THR A 22 2.71 -10.42 8.52
C THR A 22 3.47 -9.97 7.28
N VAL A 23 4.06 -8.78 7.36
CA VAL A 23 4.98 -8.27 6.34
C VAL A 23 6.26 -9.09 6.40
N VAL A 24 6.51 -9.92 5.40
CA VAL A 24 7.75 -10.72 5.31
C VAL A 24 8.95 -9.91 4.82
N ALA A 25 8.71 -8.90 3.98
CA ALA A 25 9.71 -7.99 3.48
C ALA A 25 9.07 -6.68 3.03
N ALA A 26 9.76 -5.56 3.27
CA ALA A 26 9.35 -4.24 2.82
C ALA A 26 10.52 -3.52 2.15
N ARG A 27 10.24 -2.80 1.06
CA ARG A 27 11.24 -2.03 0.31
C ARG A 27 10.66 -0.70 -0.21
N PRO A 28 11.46 0.37 -0.34
CA PRO A 28 12.91 0.45 -0.12
C PRO A 28 13.33 0.40 1.36
N ALA A 29 14.64 0.46 1.66
CA ALA A 29 15.23 0.31 2.99
C ALA A 29 14.57 1.17 4.09
N THR A 30 14.03 2.34 3.74
CA THR A 30 13.29 3.20 4.67
C THR A 30 12.06 2.50 5.29
N LEU A 31 11.49 1.52 4.59
CA LEU A 31 10.34 0.72 5.02
C LEU A 31 10.71 -0.61 5.67
N GLU A 32 11.99 -1.01 5.70
CA GLU A 32 12.41 -2.34 6.20
C GLU A 32 11.93 -2.62 7.62
N ARG A 33 11.81 -1.59 8.46
CA ARG A 33 11.28 -1.65 9.83
C ARG A 33 9.84 -2.18 9.93
N LEU A 34 9.10 -2.24 8.83
CA LEU A 34 7.77 -2.87 8.77
C LEU A 34 7.86 -4.41 8.68
N SER A 35 9.01 -4.97 8.30
CA SER A 35 9.17 -6.42 8.23
C SER A 35 8.99 -7.04 9.63
N GLY A 36 8.19 -8.10 9.72
CA GLY A 36 7.76 -8.72 10.98
C GLY A 36 6.50 -8.09 11.60
N SER A 37 6.07 -6.91 11.15
CA SER A 37 4.81 -6.30 11.62
C SER A 37 3.59 -6.91 10.91
N VAL A 38 2.44 -6.89 11.58
CA VAL A 38 1.14 -7.35 11.05
C VAL A 38 0.35 -6.15 10.57
N LEU A 39 -0.28 -6.24 9.40
CA LEU A 39 -1.20 -5.19 8.93
C LEU A 39 -2.52 -5.26 9.72
N GLU A 40 -2.76 -4.32 10.61
CA GLU A 40 -3.91 -4.29 11.53
C GLU A 40 -5.09 -3.49 10.97
N GLU A 41 -4.81 -2.43 10.21
CA GLU A 41 -5.86 -1.55 9.66
C GLU A 41 -5.48 -1.06 8.26
N VAL A 42 -6.49 -0.91 7.41
CA VAL A 42 -6.39 -0.14 6.17
C VAL A 42 -7.54 0.85 6.19
N HIS A 43 -7.29 2.15 6.04
CA HIS A 43 -8.30 3.19 6.16
C HIS A 43 -8.16 4.24 5.06
N PRO A 44 -9.17 4.42 4.19
CA PRO A 44 -9.20 5.52 3.23
C PRO A 44 -9.67 6.81 3.93
N VAL A 45 -8.93 7.91 3.74
CA VAL A 45 -9.26 9.24 4.25
C VAL A 45 -9.19 10.23 3.09
N GLY A 46 -10.35 10.52 2.46
CA GLY A 46 -10.41 11.32 1.25
C GLY A 46 -9.53 10.73 0.14
N LYS A 47 -8.52 11.51 -0.31
CA LYS A 47 -7.55 11.08 -1.33
C LYS A 47 -6.37 10.27 -0.78
N HIS A 48 -6.36 9.99 0.52
CA HIS A 48 -5.27 9.34 1.24
C HIS A 48 -5.64 7.93 1.67
N LEU A 49 -4.64 7.06 1.74
CA LEU A 49 -4.76 5.71 2.24
C LEU A 49 -3.78 5.53 3.39
N LEU A 50 -4.28 5.08 4.54
CA LEU A 50 -3.50 4.79 5.73
C LEU A 50 -3.48 3.27 5.97
N LEU A 51 -2.30 2.70 6.10
CA LEU A 51 -2.11 1.30 6.49
C LEU A 51 -1.42 1.28 7.85
N ARG A 52 -2.06 0.72 8.87
CA ARG A 52 -1.51 0.65 10.23
C ARG A 52 -1.01 -0.74 10.50
N PHE A 53 0.17 -0.81 11.07
CA PHE A 53 0.86 -2.05 11.37
C PHE A 53 1.06 -2.19 12.88
N SER A 54 1.17 -3.43 13.33
CA SER A 54 1.56 -3.74 14.70
C SER A 54 2.89 -3.06 15.05
N GLY A 55 3.04 -2.68 16.32
CA GLY A 55 4.15 -1.84 16.77
C GLY A 55 3.97 -0.35 16.47
N GLY A 56 2.77 0.09 16.06
CA GLY A 56 2.38 1.49 16.00
C GLY A 56 2.77 2.23 14.71
N TRP A 57 3.29 1.54 13.71
CA TRP A 57 3.68 2.15 12.44
C TRP A 57 2.49 2.41 11.54
N THR A 58 2.53 3.52 10.80
CA THR A 58 1.53 3.84 9.77
C THR A 58 2.21 4.19 8.45
N LEU A 59 1.86 3.46 7.39
CA LEU A 59 2.22 3.84 6.02
C LEU A 59 1.12 4.74 5.47
N HIS A 60 1.47 5.99 5.19
CA HIS A 60 0.61 6.96 4.51
C HIS A 60 0.89 6.98 3.02
N SER A 61 -0.12 6.67 2.22
CA SER A 61 -0.04 6.65 0.76
C SER A 61 -1.01 7.66 0.14
N HIS A 62 -0.51 8.48 -0.77
CA HIS A 62 -1.30 9.41 -1.57
C HIS A 62 -1.01 9.16 -3.06
N MET A 63 -2.01 8.68 -3.79
CA MET A 63 -1.82 8.20 -5.17
C MET A 63 -1.61 9.34 -6.18
N ARG A 64 -1.93 10.59 -5.84
CA ARG A 64 -1.88 11.74 -6.78
C ARG A 64 -2.56 11.39 -8.11
N LEU A 65 -2.12 11.91 -9.24
CA LEU A 65 -2.79 11.68 -10.54
C LEU A 65 -2.44 10.34 -11.21
N THR A 66 -1.24 9.82 -10.98
CA THR A 66 -0.67 8.68 -11.75
C THR A 66 -0.29 7.47 -10.89
N GLY A 67 -0.35 7.61 -9.57
CA GLY A 67 -0.06 6.54 -8.62
C GLY A 67 -1.19 5.52 -8.58
N SER A 68 -0.82 4.29 -8.22
CA SER A 68 -1.73 3.17 -8.13
C SER A 68 -1.14 2.11 -7.21
N TRP A 69 -2.02 1.38 -6.52
CA TRP A 69 -1.64 0.14 -5.84
C TRP A 69 -1.85 -1.05 -6.77
N HIS A 70 -0.95 -2.03 -6.66
CA HIS A 70 -1.05 -3.28 -7.40
C HIS A 70 -0.88 -4.43 -6.41
N LEU A 71 -1.73 -5.43 -6.55
CA LEU A 71 -1.67 -6.67 -5.81
C LEU A 71 -1.23 -7.78 -6.76
N TYR A 72 -0.28 -8.58 -6.29
CA TYR A 72 0.30 -9.69 -7.03
C TYR A 72 0.38 -10.90 -6.10
N ARG A 73 0.26 -12.10 -6.66
CA ARG A 73 0.56 -13.32 -5.91
C ARG A 73 2.08 -13.47 -5.72
N PRO A 74 2.54 -14.17 -4.68
CA PRO A 74 3.95 -14.56 -4.58
C PRO A 74 4.42 -15.26 -5.86
N GLY A 75 5.53 -14.82 -6.44
CA GLY A 75 6.08 -15.32 -7.70
C GLY A 75 5.47 -14.74 -8.97
N GLU A 76 4.40 -13.95 -8.89
CA GLU A 76 3.79 -13.32 -10.07
C GLU A 76 4.65 -12.14 -10.58
N SER A 77 4.83 -12.10 -11.90
CA SER A 77 5.53 -10.99 -12.55
C SER A 77 4.75 -9.68 -12.46
N TRP A 78 5.47 -8.58 -12.30
CA TRP A 78 4.87 -7.25 -12.21
C TRP A 78 4.24 -6.86 -13.54
N ARG A 79 2.93 -6.59 -13.53
CA ARG A 79 2.17 -6.18 -14.73
C ARG A 79 2.43 -4.72 -15.10
N LYS A 80 2.60 -3.84 -14.10
CA LYS A 80 2.99 -2.44 -14.32
C LYS A 80 4.48 -2.30 -14.04
N ARG A 81 5.26 -1.87 -15.04
CA ARG A 81 6.68 -1.53 -14.84
C ARG A 81 6.78 -0.44 -13.75
N PRO A 82 7.78 -0.51 -12.85
CA PRO A 82 8.00 0.56 -11.88
C PRO A 82 8.09 1.90 -12.63
N GLY A 83 7.17 2.83 -12.33
CA GLY A 83 7.23 4.16 -12.92
C GLY A 83 8.51 4.85 -12.47
N ARG A 84 9.19 5.56 -13.38
CA ARG A 84 10.31 6.42 -13.00
C ARG A 84 9.76 7.52 -12.07
N PRO A 85 10.26 7.68 -10.84
CA PRO A 85 9.83 8.77 -9.99
C PRO A 85 10.13 10.09 -10.72
N ARG A 86 9.09 10.84 -11.07
CA ARG A 86 9.23 12.23 -11.53
C ARG A 86 9.22 13.09 -10.28
N HIS A 87 10.39 13.49 -9.82
CA HIS A 87 10.51 14.62 -8.91
C HIS A 87 10.19 15.91 -9.70
N PRO A 88 9.47 16.88 -9.12
CA PRO A 88 9.48 18.25 -9.63
C PRO A 88 10.89 18.86 -9.53
#